data_AF-A0A251NKW0-F1
#
_entry.id   AF-A0A251NKW0-F1
#
_cell.length_a   1.000
_cell.length_b   1.000
_cell.length_c   1.000
_cell.angle_alpha   90.00
_cell.angle_beta   90.00
_cell.angle_gamma   90.00
#
_symmetry.space_group_name_H-M   'P 1'
#
loop_
_entity.id
_entity.type
_entity.pdbx_description
1 polymer ?
#
loop_
_entity_poly.entity_id
_entity_poly.type
_entity_poly.pdbx_seq_one_letter_code
_entity_poly.pdbx_strand_id
1 'polypeptide(L)'
;MKKVEIVFIPVPGSGHLVSTLQFAKNLIDRNDTISITVLSIPSPFPSSLSSYTNSLVASEPRIRLIDVPQPPAKPPSIESFKSPAKRFSLYIETHLPNIRNIITEIVSSHAKSDSVRVAGIVVDFFCASMIDVAKELHLPSYLFMPSNTGYLSFMLHLPAYHEQNGEVPKDSDPEWLIKGIEIPVPPRVLPVALTDGSYSAYVKLASRFRETKGIIVNTFLELETHAINSFSDDDQTPPLYPVGPVIDVDDGQSHSNLEQAQRDRIIKWLDDQPQSSVVFLCFGSMGSFEAEQVKEIAAGLEHSGQRFLWALRMPPPKDKGMMPSDCSNLEEVLPDGFLERTQGKGLICGWAPQVEVLGHEAIGGFVSHCGWNSILESLWHGVPIVTWPMYAEQQLNAFRMVKESGLAMEMRLDYKKGSGEVVGADEIERAVVAVMDMDSEVRKKVKEMGEMTRKAVKDGGSSFASVGRFIEDVIGNNCGPN
;
A
#
# COMPACT_ATOMS: atom_id res chain seq x y z
N MET A 1 28.54 20.96 3.63
CA MET A 1 28.04 20.22 2.46
C MET A 1 27.01 21.08 1.73
N LYS A 2 26.93 21.01 0.41
CA LYS A 2 25.90 21.71 -0.39
C LYS A 2 24.53 21.12 -0.02
N LYS A 3 23.50 21.93 0.17
CA LYS A 3 22.14 21.43 0.44
C LYS A 3 21.61 20.71 -0.80
N VAL A 4 20.81 19.67 -0.59
CA VAL A 4 20.26 18.84 -1.65
C VAL A 4 18.74 18.84 -1.55
N GLU A 5 18.09 19.04 -2.69
CA GLU A 5 16.64 18.87 -2.81
C GLU A 5 16.30 17.62 -3.62
N ILE A 6 15.35 16.82 -3.12
CA ILE A 6 14.79 15.68 -3.85
C ILE A 6 13.31 15.97 -4.10
N VAL A 7 12.87 15.80 -5.35
CA VAL A 7 11.47 16.02 -5.73
C VAL A 7 10.72 14.69 -5.76
N PHE A 8 9.60 14.61 -5.05
CA PHE A 8 8.76 13.44 -4.92
C PHE A 8 7.44 13.64 -5.68
N ILE A 9 7.02 12.62 -6.43
CA ILE A 9 5.79 12.64 -7.23
C ILE A 9 4.92 11.43 -6.85
N PRO A 10 4.24 11.48 -5.69
CA PRO A 10 3.35 10.41 -5.24
C PRO A 10 2.03 10.39 -6.00
N VAL A 11 1.37 9.25 -5.92
CA VAL A 11 -0.05 9.11 -6.25
C VAL A 11 -0.94 9.63 -5.11
N PRO A 12 -2.06 10.33 -5.40
CA PRO A 12 -2.97 10.88 -4.38
C PRO A 12 -3.95 9.84 -3.82
N GLY A 13 -3.41 8.71 -3.37
CA GLY A 13 -4.12 7.64 -2.67
C GLY A 13 -3.45 7.34 -1.33
N SER A 14 -4.22 7.02 -0.29
CA SER A 14 -3.68 6.83 1.07
C SER A 14 -2.53 5.82 1.12
N GLY A 15 -2.69 4.70 0.41
CA GLY A 15 -1.67 3.65 0.36
C GLY A 15 -0.34 4.04 -0.32
N HIS A 16 -0.33 5.13 -1.07
CA HIS A 16 0.85 5.63 -1.80
C HIS A 16 1.43 6.88 -1.14
N LEU A 17 0.57 7.86 -0.84
CA LEU A 17 0.97 9.16 -0.32
C LEU A 17 1.55 9.04 1.10
N VAL A 18 0.93 8.24 1.97
CA VAL A 18 1.39 8.08 3.36
C VAL A 18 2.78 7.46 3.39
N SER A 19 2.98 6.34 2.70
CA SER A 19 4.29 5.66 2.63
C SER A 19 5.35 6.54 1.96
N THR A 20 4.98 7.32 0.93
CA THR A 20 5.92 8.27 0.31
C THR A 20 6.37 9.35 1.28
N LEU A 21 5.43 9.93 2.03
CA LEU A 21 5.72 10.98 2.99
C LEU A 21 6.52 10.49 4.19
N GLN A 22 6.23 9.28 4.68
CA GLN A 22 7.02 8.66 5.73
C GLN A 22 8.44 8.33 5.25
N PHE A 23 8.62 7.89 4.00
CA PHE A 23 9.97 7.72 3.45
C PHE A 23 10.70 9.06 3.33
N ALA A 24 10.02 10.13 2.90
CA ALA A 24 10.59 11.47 2.86
C ALA A 24 11.04 11.96 4.24
N LYS A 25 10.25 11.72 5.29
CA LYS A 25 10.61 11.99 6.70
C LYS A 25 11.87 11.22 7.11
N ASN A 26 11.91 9.92 6.83
CA ASN A 26 13.08 9.07 7.11
C ASN A 26 14.37 9.59 6.44
N LEU A 27 14.28 10.18 5.23
CA LEU A 27 15.46 10.74 4.56
C LEU A 27 15.98 11.99 5.26
N ILE A 28 15.10 12.90 5.66
CA ILE A 28 15.49 14.16 6.30
C ILE A 28 15.99 13.91 7.73
N ASP A 29 15.41 12.97 8.48
CA ASP A 29 15.86 12.62 9.83
C ASP A 29 17.26 12.04 9.84
N ARG A 30 17.67 11.46 8.71
CA ARG A 30 18.97 10.85 8.54
C ARG A 30 20.05 11.76 7.98
N ASN A 31 19.67 12.90 7.40
CA ASN A 31 20.63 13.83 6.83
C ASN A 31 20.10 15.27 6.79
N ASP A 32 20.70 16.13 7.61
CA ASP A 32 20.33 17.55 7.76
C ASP A 32 20.51 18.40 6.50
N THR A 33 21.20 17.88 5.48
CA THR A 33 21.42 18.59 4.21
C THR A 33 20.34 18.32 3.18
N ILE A 34 19.47 17.34 3.42
CA ILE A 34 18.36 16.98 2.52
C ILE A 34 17.13 17.83 2.85
N SER A 35 16.53 18.37 1.81
CA SER A 35 15.16 18.90 1.81
C SER A 35 14.34 18.18 0.74
N ILE A 36 13.03 18.08 0.96
CA ILE A 36 12.11 17.36 0.08
C ILE A 36 11.07 18.33 -0.45
N THR A 37 10.78 18.25 -1.75
CA THR A 37 9.57 18.85 -2.33
C THR A 37 8.65 17.74 -2.81
N VAL A 38 7.41 17.74 -2.36
CA VAL A 38 6.37 16.79 -2.75
C VAL A 38 5.39 17.48 -3.68
N LEU A 39 5.18 16.92 -4.86
CA LEU A 39 4.18 17.42 -5.81
C LEU A 39 2.83 16.77 -5.51
N SER A 40 1.91 17.57 -4.98
CA SER A 40 0.56 17.16 -4.61
C SER A 40 -0.33 17.14 -5.85
N ILE A 41 -0.45 15.98 -6.48
CA ILE A 41 -1.40 15.79 -7.59
C ILE A 41 -2.82 15.78 -7.00
N PRO A 42 -3.76 16.58 -7.50
CA PRO A 42 -5.13 16.54 -7.02
C PRO A 42 -5.73 15.14 -7.12
N SER A 43 -6.45 14.70 -6.09
CA SER A 43 -7.11 13.40 -6.15
C SER A 43 -8.30 13.46 -7.13
N PRO A 44 -8.48 12.45 -8.00
CA PRO A 44 -9.69 12.34 -8.82
C PRO A 44 -10.92 11.91 -7.99
N PHE A 45 -10.72 11.63 -6.69
CA PHE A 45 -11.76 11.24 -5.75
C PHE A 45 -11.82 12.21 -4.57
N PRO A 46 -12.98 12.37 -3.92
CA PRO A 46 -13.05 13.09 -2.65
C PRO A 46 -12.15 12.39 -1.63
N SER A 47 -10.98 12.96 -1.37
CA SER A 47 -9.98 12.40 -0.46
C SER A 47 -9.84 13.30 0.75
N SER A 48 -9.79 12.69 1.92
CA SER A 48 -9.62 13.39 3.20
C SER A 48 -8.16 13.43 3.66
N LEU A 49 -7.21 13.27 2.73
CA LEU A 49 -5.78 13.26 3.00
C LEU A 49 -5.19 14.66 3.21
N SER A 50 -5.93 15.73 2.91
CA SER A 50 -5.45 17.10 3.06
C SER A 50 -5.12 17.46 4.50
N SER A 51 -5.86 16.94 5.48
CA SER A 51 -5.56 17.12 6.91
C SER A 51 -4.22 16.49 7.28
N TYR A 52 -3.99 15.24 6.85
CA TYR A 52 -2.73 14.52 7.06
C TYR A 52 -1.53 15.26 6.44
N THR A 53 -1.62 15.61 5.16
CA THR A 53 -0.53 16.31 4.47
C THR A 53 -0.23 17.66 5.10
N ASN A 54 -1.25 18.41 5.52
CA ASN A 54 -1.06 19.71 6.16
C ASN A 54 -0.42 19.57 7.55
N SER A 55 -0.82 18.56 8.32
CA SER A 55 -0.26 18.28 9.64
C SER A 55 1.22 17.96 9.55
N LEU A 56 1.61 17.06 8.64
CA LEU A 56 3.00 16.65 8.43
C LEU A 56 3.87 17.81 7.94
N VAL A 57 3.39 18.60 6.97
CA VAL A 57 4.15 19.76 6.46
C VAL A 57 4.29 20.84 7.53
N ALA A 58 3.31 20.97 8.43
CA ALA A 58 3.40 21.91 9.54
C ALA A 58 4.44 21.48 10.59
N SER A 59 4.64 20.17 10.80
CA SER A 59 5.67 19.67 11.72
C SER A 59 7.07 19.59 11.09
N GLU A 60 7.17 19.43 9.76
CA GLU A 60 8.44 19.18 9.06
C GLU A 60 8.84 20.31 8.09
N PRO A 61 9.59 21.34 8.53
CA PRO A 61 9.92 22.51 7.70
C PRO A 61 10.85 22.19 6.50
N ARG A 62 11.44 20.99 6.46
CA ARG A 62 12.29 20.51 5.35
C ARG A 62 11.48 19.79 4.27
N ILE A 63 10.18 19.56 4.49
CA ILE A 63 9.25 19.00 3.51
C ILE A 63 8.34 20.11 3.01
N ARG A 64 8.43 20.42 1.72
CA ARG A 64 7.57 21.41 1.06
C ARG A 64 6.55 20.71 0.19
N LEU A 65 5.28 21.09 0.29
CA LEU A 65 4.22 20.65 -0.62
C LEU A 65 4.01 21.70 -1.72
N ILE A 66 3.90 21.26 -2.96
CA ILE A 66 3.47 22.11 -4.08
C ILE A 66 2.26 21.46 -4.73
N ASP A 67 1.13 22.17 -4.70
CA ASP A 67 -0.09 21.73 -5.37
C ASP A 67 0.05 21.81 -6.89
N VAL A 68 -0.20 20.69 -7.56
CA VAL A 68 -0.20 20.63 -9.02
C VAL A 68 -1.54 21.19 -9.53
N PRO A 69 -1.54 22.22 -10.40
CA PRO A 69 -2.78 22.75 -10.95
C PRO A 69 -3.58 21.69 -11.70
N GLN A 70 -4.91 21.75 -11.58
CA GLN A 70 -5.80 20.90 -12.37
C GLN A 70 -5.61 21.20 -13.88
N PRO A 71 -5.49 20.16 -14.73
CA PRO A 71 -5.38 20.37 -16.17
C PRO A 71 -6.69 20.94 -16.74
N PRO A 72 -6.63 21.71 -17.83
CA PRO A 72 -7.81 22.33 -18.45
C PRO A 72 -8.77 21.30 -19.08
N ALA A 73 -8.33 20.06 -19.31
CA ALA A 73 -9.17 18.99 -19.82
C ALA A 73 -10.02 18.39 -18.68
N LYS A 74 -11.34 18.25 -18.92
CA LYS A 74 -12.19 17.48 -18.01
C LYS A 74 -11.61 16.06 -17.89
N PRO A 75 -11.53 15.48 -16.69
CA PRO A 75 -11.18 14.07 -16.55
C PRO A 75 -12.11 13.23 -17.43
N PRO A 76 -11.66 12.07 -17.94
CA PRO A 76 -12.52 11.18 -18.72
C PRO A 76 -13.89 10.98 -18.02
N SER A 77 -15.01 10.82 -18.73
CA SER A 77 -16.33 10.72 -18.08
C SER A 77 -16.38 9.55 -17.08
N ILE A 78 -17.06 9.73 -15.94
CA ILE A 78 -17.14 8.76 -14.83
C ILE A 78 -17.78 7.42 -15.28
N GLU A 79 -18.52 7.39 -16.38
CA GLU A 79 -19.43 6.31 -16.79
C GLU A 79 -18.79 5.03 -17.37
N SER A 80 -17.45 4.89 -17.44
CA SER A 80 -16.81 3.66 -17.97
C SER A 80 -15.91 2.94 -16.94
N PHE A 81 -16.54 2.35 -15.93
CA PHE A 81 -15.91 1.68 -14.78
C PHE A 81 -15.27 0.29 -15.04
N LYS A 82 -14.88 -0.04 -16.28
CA LYS A 82 -14.34 -1.38 -16.57
C LYS A 82 -12.86 -1.56 -16.17
N SER A 83 -12.04 -0.50 -16.25
CA SER A 83 -10.57 -0.56 -16.04
C SER A 83 -10.04 0.55 -15.10
N PRO A 84 -10.18 0.40 -13.76
CA PRO A 84 -9.82 1.44 -12.80
C PRO A 84 -8.35 1.89 -12.87
N ALA A 85 -7.41 0.94 -12.98
CA ALA A 85 -5.99 1.28 -12.94
C ALA A 85 -5.51 1.96 -14.22
N LYS A 86 -6.03 1.57 -15.39
CA LYS A 86 -5.80 2.28 -16.66
C LYS A 86 -6.26 3.73 -16.59
N ARG A 87 -7.48 3.96 -16.09
CA ARG A 87 -8.04 5.30 -15.94
C ARG A 87 -7.20 6.14 -14.99
N PHE A 88 -6.75 5.54 -13.89
CA PHE A 88 -5.90 6.21 -12.92
C PHE A 88 -4.56 6.63 -13.54
N SER A 89 -3.90 5.73 -14.27
CA SER A 89 -2.68 6.03 -15.03
C SER A 89 -2.87 7.16 -16.05
N LEU A 90 -3.96 7.13 -16.84
CA LEU A 90 -4.30 8.20 -17.78
C LEU A 90 -4.55 9.53 -17.07
N TYR A 91 -5.23 9.52 -15.92
CA TYR A 91 -5.45 10.72 -15.12
C TYR A 91 -4.12 11.34 -14.68
N ILE A 92 -3.19 10.55 -14.15
CA ILE A 92 -1.84 11.01 -13.77
C ILE A 92 -1.10 11.62 -14.99
N GLU A 93 -1.18 10.98 -16.16
CA GLU A 93 -0.56 11.50 -17.39
C GLU A 93 -1.10 12.88 -17.81
N THR A 94 -2.35 13.21 -17.51
CA THR A 94 -2.90 14.56 -17.82
C THR A 94 -2.20 15.69 -17.06
N HIS A 95 -1.54 15.39 -15.93
CA HIS A 95 -0.80 16.37 -15.12
C HIS A 95 0.65 16.56 -15.57
N LEU A 96 1.13 15.77 -16.53
CA LEU A 96 2.53 15.78 -16.98
C LEU A 96 3.02 17.18 -17.41
N PRO A 97 2.27 18.00 -18.18
CA PRO A 97 2.73 19.35 -18.54
C PRO A 97 2.93 20.27 -17.33
N ASN A 98 2.03 20.20 -16.34
CA ASN A 98 2.11 21.04 -15.14
C ASN A 98 3.28 20.59 -14.25
N ILE A 99 3.45 19.28 -14.06
CA ILE A 99 4.57 18.70 -13.33
C ILE A 99 5.90 19.09 -13.98
N ARG A 100 6.01 18.97 -15.30
CA ARG A 100 7.20 19.40 -16.06
C ARG A 100 7.54 20.86 -15.77
N ASN A 101 6.56 21.76 -15.85
CA ASN A 101 6.78 23.19 -15.63
C ASN A 101 7.26 23.46 -14.20
N ILE A 102 6.60 22.88 -13.20
CA ILE A 102 6.98 23.03 -11.78
C ILE A 102 8.43 22.58 -11.54
N ILE A 103 8.82 21.40 -12.04
CA ILE A 103 10.18 20.88 -11.83
C ILE A 103 11.21 21.75 -12.57
N THR A 104 10.88 22.21 -13.77
CA THR A 104 11.74 23.13 -14.54
C THR A 104 11.98 24.43 -13.77
N GLU A 105 10.94 24.98 -13.14
CA GLU A 105 11.03 26.18 -12.30
C GLU A 105 11.89 25.94 -11.05
N ILE A 106 11.71 24.81 -10.35
CA ILE A 106 12.52 24.42 -9.20
C ILE A 106 14.01 24.36 -9.60
N VAL A 107 14.34 23.64 -10.67
CA VAL A 107 15.72 23.51 -11.17
C VAL A 107 16.29 24.88 -11.54
N SER A 108 15.53 25.70 -12.27
CA SER A 108 15.95 27.04 -12.70
C SER A 108 16.15 28.00 -11.54
N SER A 109 15.35 27.89 -10.48
CA SER A 109 15.48 28.72 -9.27
C SER A 109 16.77 28.42 -8.51
N HIS A 110 17.14 27.14 -8.41
CA HIS A 110 18.33 26.70 -7.71
C HIS A 110 19.62 26.99 -8.46
N ALA A 111 19.58 26.90 -9.80
CA ALA A 111 20.70 27.28 -10.66
C ALA A 111 21.13 28.75 -10.48
N LYS A 112 20.24 29.63 -9.99
CA LYS A 112 20.55 31.05 -9.74
C LYS A 112 21.21 31.30 -8.38
N SER A 113 20.99 30.44 -7.39
CA SER A 113 21.46 30.67 -6.01
C SER A 113 22.75 29.94 -5.67
N ASP A 114 23.13 28.94 -6.47
CA ASP A 114 24.27 28.03 -6.25
C ASP A 114 24.33 27.35 -4.86
N SER A 115 23.27 27.45 -4.06
CA SER A 115 23.26 27.02 -2.65
C SER A 115 22.61 25.65 -2.43
N VAL A 116 21.71 25.26 -3.33
CA VAL A 116 20.96 24.00 -3.31
C VAL A 116 21.05 23.34 -4.68
N ARG A 117 21.20 22.00 -4.72
CA ARG A 117 21.15 21.21 -5.97
C ARG A 117 19.93 20.28 -5.93
N VAL A 118 19.19 20.21 -7.03
CA VAL A 118 18.18 19.14 -7.21
C VAL A 118 18.92 17.84 -7.51
N ALA A 119 18.83 16.85 -6.61
CA ALA A 119 19.59 15.61 -6.75
C ALA A 119 18.87 14.48 -7.47
N GLY A 120 17.56 14.58 -7.67
CA GLY A 120 16.80 13.61 -8.42
C GLY A 120 15.30 13.73 -8.19
N ILE A 121 14.57 12.89 -8.91
CA ILE A 121 13.11 12.80 -8.84
C ILE A 121 12.74 11.38 -8.41
N VAL A 122 11.94 11.25 -7.35
CA VAL A 122 11.36 9.98 -6.91
C VAL A 122 9.92 9.92 -7.41
N VAL A 123 9.60 8.93 -8.24
CA VAL A 123 8.28 8.76 -8.86
C VAL A 123 7.59 7.52 -8.30
N ASP A 124 6.32 7.64 -7.91
CA ASP A 124 5.48 6.47 -7.68
C ASP A 124 5.37 5.62 -8.96
N PHE A 125 5.11 4.32 -8.83
CA PHE A 125 5.03 3.44 -9.99
C PHE A 125 3.94 3.80 -11.00
N PHE A 126 2.83 4.42 -10.59
CA PHE A 126 1.82 4.94 -11.54
C PHE A 126 2.27 6.25 -12.20
N CYS A 127 3.26 6.94 -11.63
CA CYS A 127 3.85 8.18 -12.13
C CYS A 127 5.06 7.91 -13.05
N ALA A 128 5.26 6.67 -13.52
CA ALA A 128 6.42 6.31 -14.36
C ALA A 128 6.54 7.13 -15.66
N SER A 129 5.44 7.72 -16.15
CA SER A 129 5.48 8.67 -17.28
C SER A 129 6.31 9.94 -16.99
N MET A 130 6.50 10.29 -15.71
CA MET A 130 7.30 11.45 -15.29
C MET A 130 8.81 11.20 -15.37
N ILE A 131 9.24 9.96 -15.67
CA ILE A 131 10.65 9.64 -15.94
C ILE A 131 11.18 10.46 -17.13
N ASP A 132 10.35 10.75 -18.13
CA ASP A 132 10.76 11.57 -19.27
C ASP A 132 11.11 13.01 -18.86
N VAL A 133 10.40 13.57 -17.88
CA VAL A 133 10.70 14.90 -17.33
C VAL A 133 12.08 14.91 -16.67
N ALA A 134 12.45 13.84 -15.95
CA ALA A 134 13.78 13.71 -15.37
C ALA A 134 14.87 13.69 -16.46
N LYS A 135 14.65 12.94 -17.54
CA LYS A 135 15.58 12.86 -18.68
C LYS A 135 15.73 14.20 -19.39
N GLU A 136 14.63 14.88 -19.67
CA GLU A 136 14.60 16.22 -20.31
C GLU A 136 15.40 17.25 -19.51
N LEU A 137 15.38 17.15 -18.18
CA LEU A 137 16.08 18.06 -17.26
C LEU A 137 17.45 17.54 -16.79
N HIS A 138 17.93 16.43 -17.35
CA HIS A 138 19.19 15.77 -16.97
C HIS A 138 19.30 15.45 -15.47
N LEU A 139 18.19 15.06 -14.85
CA LEU A 139 18.11 14.61 -13.46
C LEU A 139 17.99 13.07 -13.40
N PRO A 140 18.59 12.41 -12.39
CA PRO A 140 18.32 11.00 -12.15
C PRO A 140 16.88 10.82 -11.64
N SER A 141 16.20 9.78 -12.12
CA SER A 141 14.90 9.34 -11.61
C SER A 141 15.06 8.07 -10.78
N TYR A 142 14.23 7.93 -9.74
CA TYR A 142 14.14 6.73 -8.91
C TYR A 142 12.68 6.31 -8.83
N LEU A 143 12.42 5.00 -8.94
CA LEU A 143 11.09 4.45 -8.76
C LEU A 143 10.84 4.22 -7.27
N PHE A 144 9.70 4.67 -6.73
CA PHE A 144 9.20 4.23 -5.44
C PHE A 144 8.08 3.22 -5.64
N MET A 145 8.31 2.01 -5.15
CA MET A 145 7.35 0.91 -5.10
C MET A 145 6.78 0.84 -3.67
N PRO A 146 5.58 1.39 -3.40
CA PRO A 146 4.94 1.31 -2.09
C PRO A 146 4.40 -0.10 -1.76
N SER A 147 4.59 -1.06 -2.67
CA SER A 147 4.32 -2.49 -2.48
C SER A 147 5.63 -3.26 -2.24
N ASN A 148 5.65 -4.56 -2.55
CA ASN A 148 6.75 -5.48 -2.25
C ASN A 148 7.57 -5.92 -3.48
N THR A 149 8.66 -6.65 -3.25
CA THR A 149 9.54 -7.13 -4.33
C THR A 149 8.92 -8.22 -5.18
N GLY A 150 8.00 -9.03 -4.66
CA GLY A 150 7.26 -9.99 -5.49
C GLY A 150 6.37 -9.30 -6.52
N TYR A 151 5.67 -8.22 -6.12
CA TYR A 151 4.90 -7.40 -7.06
C TYR A 151 5.81 -6.65 -8.04
N LEU A 152 6.95 -6.12 -7.60
CA LEU A 152 7.95 -5.57 -8.51
C LEU A 152 8.43 -6.61 -9.54
N SER A 153 8.72 -7.83 -9.10
CA SER A 153 9.16 -8.93 -9.97
C SER A 153 8.10 -9.30 -10.99
N PHE A 154 6.83 -9.37 -10.55
CA PHE A 154 5.69 -9.54 -11.43
C PHE A 154 5.61 -8.41 -12.47
N MET A 155 5.69 -7.15 -12.05
CA MET A 155 5.65 -6.02 -12.97
C MET A 155 6.79 -6.09 -14.00
N LEU A 156 8.02 -6.37 -13.57
CA LEU A 156 9.19 -6.47 -14.45
C LEU A 156 9.13 -7.68 -15.41
N HIS A 157 8.32 -8.69 -15.10
CA HIS A 157 8.05 -9.85 -15.96
C HIS A 157 7.02 -9.54 -17.06
N LEU A 158 6.06 -8.63 -16.80
CA LEU A 158 4.95 -8.36 -17.71
C LEU A 158 5.34 -7.96 -19.15
N PRO A 159 6.32 -7.08 -19.40
CA PRO A 159 6.70 -6.72 -20.77
C PRO A 159 7.18 -7.92 -21.59
N ALA A 160 8.06 -8.76 -21.01
CA ALA A 160 8.57 -9.95 -21.67
C ALA A 160 7.45 -10.98 -21.94
N TYR A 161 6.53 -11.16 -20.97
CA TYR A 161 5.36 -12.00 -21.17
C TYR A 161 4.49 -11.48 -22.32
N HIS A 162 4.25 -10.16 -22.38
CA HIS A 162 3.45 -9.54 -23.42
C HIS A 162 4.06 -9.72 -24.82
N GLU A 163 5.38 -9.53 -24.96
CA GLU A 163 6.10 -9.73 -26.22
C GLU A 163 6.04 -11.18 -26.71
N GLN A 164 6.09 -12.15 -25.80
CA GLN A 164 6.08 -13.57 -26.15
C GLN A 164 4.68 -14.10 -26.49
N ASN A 165 3.66 -13.66 -25.76
CA ASN A 165 2.33 -14.25 -25.82
C ASN A 165 1.30 -13.38 -26.57
N GLY A 166 1.46 -12.06 -26.59
CA GLY A 166 0.55 -11.11 -27.26
C GLY A 166 -0.85 -10.99 -26.61
N GLU A 167 -1.23 -11.89 -25.71
CA GLU A 167 -2.55 -11.95 -25.07
C GLU A 167 -2.49 -11.65 -23.55
N VAL A 168 -3.67 -11.44 -22.98
CA VAL A 168 -3.90 -11.37 -21.53
C VAL A 168 -3.89 -12.80 -20.96
N PRO A 169 -3.27 -13.05 -19.79
CA PRO A 169 -3.31 -14.36 -19.17
C PRO A 169 -4.74 -14.80 -18.80
N LYS A 170 -4.98 -16.10 -18.93
CA LYS A 170 -6.23 -16.77 -18.56
C LYS A 170 -6.00 -17.58 -17.28
N ASP A 171 -7.06 -17.78 -16.49
CA ASP A 171 -6.98 -18.58 -15.27
C ASP A 171 -6.59 -20.05 -15.53
N SER A 172 -6.79 -20.53 -16.76
CA SER A 172 -6.40 -21.87 -17.22
C SER A 172 -4.94 -22.00 -17.67
N ASP A 173 -4.20 -20.88 -17.74
CA ASP A 173 -2.82 -20.91 -18.21
C ASP A 173 -1.90 -21.58 -17.17
N PRO A 174 -0.71 -22.08 -17.60
CA PRO A 174 0.28 -22.60 -16.67
C PRO A 174 0.69 -21.58 -15.60
N GLU A 175 1.16 -22.09 -14.46
CA GLU A 175 1.70 -21.25 -13.39
C GLU A 175 2.91 -20.45 -13.88
N TRP A 176 3.00 -19.20 -13.46
CA TRP A 176 4.04 -18.29 -13.87
C TRP A 176 5.31 -18.51 -13.04
N LEU A 177 6.45 -18.63 -13.72
CA LEU A 177 7.76 -18.67 -13.09
C LEU A 177 8.34 -17.25 -13.10
N ILE A 178 8.19 -16.56 -11.97
CA ILE A 178 8.63 -15.18 -11.79
C ILE A 178 9.92 -15.18 -10.97
N LYS A 179 11.02 -14.63 -11.51
CA LYS A 179 12.38 -14.73 -10.92
C LYS A 179 12.46 -14.39 -9.43
N GLY A 180 11.73 -13.37 -8.97
CA GLY A 180 11.73 -12.94 -7.57
C GLY A 180 10.63 -13.53 -6.70
N ILE A 181 10.02 -14.66 -7.11
CA ILE A 181 9.05 -15.41 -6.30
C ILE A 181 9.48 -16.88 -6.30
N GLU A 182 9.67 -17.47 -5.12
CA GLU A 182 10.29 -18.80 -4.97
C GLU A 182 9.45 -19.94 -5.53
N ILE A 183 8.13 -19.75 -5.56
CA ILE A 183 7.15 -20.75 -5.94
C ILE A 183 6.41 -20.35 -7.22
N PRO A 184 6.00 -21.30 -8.07
CA PRO A 184 5.17 -21.00 -9.24
C PRO A 184 3.89 -20.24 -8.84
N VAL A 185 3.52 -19.22 -9.62
CA VAL A 185 2.39 -18.34 -9.31
C VAL A 185 1.18 -18.71 -10.17
N PRO A 186 0.07 -19.20 -9.59
CA PRO A 186 -1.14 -19.46 -10.35
C PRO A 186 -1.74 -18.19 -10.97
N PRO A 187 -2.21 -18.20 -12.23
CA PRO A 187 -2.80 -17.01 -12.86
C PRO A 187 -3.97 -16.38 -12.07
N ARG A 188 -4.76 -17.21 -11.37
CA ARG A 188 -5.89 -16.74 -10.54
C ARG A 188 -5.50 -15.78 -9.41
N VAL A 189 -4.27 -15.88 -8.88
CA VAL A 189 -3.76 -14.98 -7.83
C VAL A 189 -3.00 -13.78 -8.39
N LEU A 190 -2.94 -13.62 -9.71
CA LEU A 190 -2.39 -12.43 -10.32
C LEU A 190 -3.34 -11.22 -10.19
N PRO A 191 -2.80 -9.99 -10.21
CA PRO A 191 -3.58 -8.77 -10.07
C PRO A 191 -4.78 -8.68 -11.02
N VAL A 192 -5.92 -8.19 -10.51
CA VAL A 192 -7.17 -8.00 -11.28
C VAL A 192 -6.99 -7.12 -12.51
N ALA A 193 -5.99 -6.23 -12.49
CA ALA A 193 -5.62 -5.35 -13.59
C ALA A 193 -5.31 -6.10 -14.90
N LEU A 194 -4.94 -7.38 -14.83
CA LEU A 194 -4.72 -8.20 -16.02
C LEU A 194 -6.04 -8.48 -16.76
N THR A 195 -7.13 -8.72 -16.03
CA THR A 195 -8.42 -9.14 -16.62
C THR A 195 -9.45 -8.01 -16.76
N ASP A 196 -9.23 -6.86 -16.12
CA ASP A 196 -10.19 -5.73 -16.13
C ASP A 196 -9.99 -4.74 -17.30
N GLY A 197 -9.08 -5.03 -18.23
CA GLY A 197 -8.73 -4.15 -19.34
C GLY A 197 -7.66 -3.10 -19.01
N SER A 198 -7.05 -3.17 -17.82
CA SER A 198 -5.88 -2.38 -17.44
C SER A 198 -4.54 -2.98 -17.85
N TYR A 199 -4.53 -4.19 -18.42
CA TYR A 199 -3.32 -4.93 -18.80
C TYR A 199 -2.31 -4.08 -19.60
N SER A 200 -2.75 -3.43 -20.67
CA SER A 200 -1.84 -2.62 -21.51
C SER A 200 -1.28 -1.39 -20.77
N ALA A 201 -2.01 -0.84 -19.80
CA ALA A 201 -1.48 0.21 -18.94
C ALA A 201 -0.38 -0.34 -18.02
N TYR A 202 -0.55 -1.54 -17.48
CA TYR A 202 0.46 -2.18 -16.63
C TYR A 202 1.72 -2.52 -17.42
N VAL A 203 1.58 -3.09 -18.62
CA VAL A 203 2.72 -3.35 -19.52
C VAL A 203 3.45 -2.04 -19.84
N LYS A 204 2.73 -0.96 -20.15
CA LYS A 204 3.30 0.38 -20.42
C LYS A 204 4.02 0.95 -19.19
N LEU A 205 3.48 0.81 -17.99
CA LEU A 205 4.13 1.28 -16.77
C LEU A 205 5.41 0.48 -16.48
N ALA A 206 5.28 -0.85 -16.50
CA ALA A 206 6.36 -1.78 -16.19
C ALA A 206 7.57 -1.63 -17.13
N SER A 207 7.34 -1.36 -18.42
CA SER A 207 8.44 -1.17 -19.39
C SER A 207 9.34 0.02 -19.05
N ARG A 208 8.85 0.99 -18.27
CA ARG A 208 9.61 2.18 -17.85
C ARG A 208 10.46 1.94 -16.59
N PHE A 209 10.20 0.90 -15.79
CA PHE A 209 10.81 0.77 -14.47
C PHE A 209 12.34 0.64 -14.52
N ARG A 210 12.85 -0.11 -15.51
CA ARG A 210 14.29 -0.29 -15.74
C ARG A 210 15.01 0.95 -16.26
N GLU A 211 14.28 2.00 -16.64
CA GLU A 211 14.88 3.28 -17.08
C GLU A 211 15.30 4.17 -15.90
N THR A 212 14.89 3.83 -14.69
CA THR A 212 15.26 4.58 -13.48
C THR A 212 16.68 4.27 -13.05
N LYS A 213 17.32 5.20 -12.34
CA LYS A 213 18.64 5.01 -11.75
C LYS A 213 18.63 4.02 -10.59
N GLY A 214 17.48 3.78 -9.97
CA GLY A 214 17.33 2.88 -8.85
C GLY A 214 15.89 2.71 -8.44
N ILE A 215 15.59 1.59 -7.79
CA ILE A 215 14.25 1.21 -7.38
C ILE A 215 14.20 1.10 -5.85
N ILE A 216 13.36 1.90 -5.23
CA ILE A 216 13.12 1.96 -3.80
C ILE A 216 11.86 1.15 -3.52
N VAL A 217 11.93 0.19 -2.61
CA VAL A 217 10.80 -0.71 -2.32
C VAL A 217 10.47 -0.67 -0.84
N ASN A 218 9.18 -0.58 -0.52
CA ASN A 218 8.68 -0.59 0.85
C ASN A 218 8.71 -2.00 1.45
N THR A 219 9.90 -2.56 1.62
CA THR A 219 10.14 -3.90 2.17
C THR A 219 11.52 -3.96 2.82
N PHE A 220 11.85 -5.07 3.47
CA PHE A 220 13.12 -5.27 4.16
C PHE A 220 13.72 -6.64 3.83
N LEU A 221 15.03 -6.75 4.02
CA LEU A 221 15.81 -7.92 3.57
C LEU A 221 15.29 -9.24 4.15
N GLU A 222 14.98 -9.25 5.43
CA GLU A 222 14.58 -10.43 6.18
C GLU A 222 13.20 -10.97 5.76
N LEU A 223 12.32 -10.12 5.20
CA LEU A 223 11.00 -10.53 4.72
C LEU A 223 11.05 -11.15 3.33
N GLU A 224 11.90 -10.63 2.44
CA GLU A 224 11.92 -10.97 1.02
C GLU A 224 13.33 -11.29 0.51
N THR A 225 14.10 -12.05 1.29
CA THR A 225 15.52 -12.34 1.02
C THR A 225 15.75 -12.90 -0.39
N HIS A 226 14.94 -13.88 -0.81
CA HIS A 226 15.09 -14.48 -2.14
C HIS A 226 14.86 -13.46 -3.27
N ALA A 227 13.76 -12.73 -3.21
CA ALA A 227 13.41 -11.74 -4.21
C ALA A 227 14.52 -10.67 -4.33
N ILE A 228 14.97 -10.12 -3.20
CA ILE A 228 16.02 -9.09 -3.16
C ILE A 228 17.35 -9.61 -3.73
N ASN A 229 17.75 -10.83 -3.37
CA ASN A 229 18.97 -11.44 -3.90
C ASN A 229 18.86 -11.70 -5.41
N SER A 230 17.69 -12.13 -5.88
CA SER A 230 17.46 -12.41 -7.32
C SER A 230 17.67 -11.18 -8.22
N PHE A 231 17.44 -9.98 -7.69
CA PHE A 231 17.71 -8.71 -8.39
C PHE A 231 19.19 -8.33 -8.40
N SER A 232 19.95 -8.75 -7.39
CA SER A 232 21.40 -8.50 -7.34
C SER A 232 22.15 -9.27 -8.44
N ASP A 233 21.57 -10.40 -8.89
CA ASP A 233 22.09 -11.22 -9.99
C ASP A 233 21.51 -10.82 -11.37
N ASP A 234 20.80 -9.70 -11.49
CA ASP A 234 20.24 -9.20 -12.75
C ASP A 234 20.88 -7.88 -13.18
N ASP A 235 21.82 -7.95 -14.13
CA ASP A 235 22.50 -6.78 -14.69
C ASP A 235 21.56 -5.78 -15.41
N GLN A 236 20.32 -6.18 -15.71
CA GLN A 236 19.34 -5.32 -16.38
C GLN A 236 18.44 -4.54 -15.41
N THR A 237 18.42 -4.90 -14.12
CA THR A 237 17.57 -4.23 -13.14
C THR A 237 18.39 -3.19 -12.36
N PRO A 238 17.91 -1.94 -12.25
CA PRO A 238 18.61 -0.92 -11.48
C PRO A 238 18.81 -1.32 -10.01
N PRO A 239 19.79 -0.72 -9.30
CA PRO A 239 20.02 -0.97 -7.89
C PRO A 239 18.74 -0.88 -7.05
N LEU A 240 18.56 -1.88 -6.19
CA LEU A 240 17.40 -2.00 -5.31
C LEU A 240 17.70 -1.47 -3.91
N TYR A 241 16.78 -0.66 -3.38
CA TYR A 241 16.81 -0.13 -2.02
C TYR A 241 15.56 -0.61 -1.27
N PRO A 242 15.63 -1.76 -0.57
CA PRO A 242 14.61 -2.14 0.40
C PRO A 242 14.71 -1.18 1.60
N VAL A 243 13.69 -0.34 1.83
CA VAL A 243 13.72 0.73 2.84
C VAL A 243 12.63 0.61 3.90
N GLY A 244 11.87 -0.48 3.86
CA GLY A 244 10.69 -0.69 4.70
C GLY A 244 10.97 -1.32 6.07
N PRO A 245 9.92 -1.54 6.88
CA PRO A 245 8.58 -1.00 6.68
C PRO A 245 8.58 0.53 6.77
N VAL A 246 8.02 1.17 5.75
CA VAL A 246 7.71 2.60 5.74
C VAL A 246 6.22 2.72 6.05
N ILE A 247 5.93 2.82 7.34
CA ILE A 247 4.60 2.89 7.92
C ILE A 247 4.53 4.05 8.92
N ASP A 248 3.33 4.55 9.17
CA ASP A 248 3.14 5.64 10.12
C ASP A 248 2.69 5.11 11.49
N VAL A 249 3.68 4.77 12.32
CA VAL A 249 3.45 4.20 13.66
C VAL A 249 3.37 5.24 14.77
N ASP A 250 4.02 6.40 14.59
CA ASP A 250 4.14 7.43 15.63
C ASP A 250 3.09 8.55 15.47
N ASP A 251 2.67 8.86 14.23
CA ASP A 251 1.69 9.93 13.94
C ASP A 251 0.27 9.38 13.73
N GLY A 252 -0.05 8.19 14.26
CA GLY A 252 -1.35 7.50 14.20
C GLY A 252 -2.58 8.37 14.55
N GLN A 253 -2.35 9.46 15.30
CA GLN A 253 -3.33 10.50 15.62
C GLN A 253 -3.79 11.34 14.43
N SER A 254 -2.94 11.52 13.41
CA SER A 254 -3.18 12.43 12.28
C SER A 254 -3.90 11.78 11.08
N HIS A 255 -4.03 10.45 11.06
CA HIS A 255 -4.60 9.68 9.95
C HIS A 255 -6.10 9.61 9.91
N SER A 256 -6.71 9.80 11.08
CA SER A 256 -8.13 9.59 11.19
C SER A 256 -8.86 10.91 11.08
N ASN A 257 -9.58 11.10 9.98
CA ASN A 257 -10.75 11.99 9.98
C ASN A 257 -11.90 11.41 10.84
N LEU A 258 -11.62 10.35 11.61
CA LEU A 258 -12.43 9.97 12.74
C LEU A 258 -12.49 11.14 13.69
N GLU A 259 -13.71 11.51 14.04
CA GLU A 259 -13.94 12.37 15.18
C GLU A 259 -13.22 11.75 16.40
N GLN A 260 -12.52 12.57 17.18
CA GLN A 260 -11.78 12.14 18.37
C GLN A 260 -12.65 11.25 19.27
N ALA A 261 -13.94 11.57 19.40
CA ALA A 261 -14.90 10.79 20.18
C ALA A 261 -15.10 9.36 19.64
N GLN A 262 -15.11 9.15 18.32
CA GLN A 262 -15.24 7.83 17.73
C GLN A 262 -13.98 6.98 17.94
N ARG A 263 -12.81 7.60 17.78
CA ARG A 263 -11.52 6.99 18.10
C ARG A 263 -11.46 6.57 19.57
N ASP A 264 -11.75 7.49 20.49
CA ASP A 264 -11.73 7.23 21.93
C ASP A 264 -12.71 6.11 22.32
N ARG A 265 -13.88 6.06 21.67
CA ARG A 265 -14.84 4.96 21.84
C ARG A 265 -14.26 3.60 21.43
N ILE A 266 -13.53 3.53 20.31
CA ILE A 266 -12.92 2.29 19.82
C ILE A 266 -11.83 1.82 20.81
N ILE A 267 -10.91 2.72 21.17
CA ILE A 267 -9.80 2.37 22.06
C ILE A 267 -10.32 1.97 23.45
N LYS A 268 -11.24 2.75 24.03
CA LYS A 268 -11.85 2.40 25.32
C LYS A 268 -12.56 1.05 25.31
N TRP A 269 -13.24 0.71 24.21
CA TRP A 269 -13.87 -0.60 24.10
C TRP A 269 -12.83 -1.73 24.05
N LEU A 270 -11.68 -1.51 23.40
CA LEU A 270 -10.57 -2.46 23.37
C LEU A 270 -9.89 -2.60 24.74
N ASP A 271 -9.74 -1.51 25.50
CA ASP A 271 -9.20 -1.53 26.88
C ASP A 271 -9.98 -2.47 27.80
N ASP A 272 -11.29 -2.60 27.57
CA ASP A 272 -12.18 -3.46 28.35
C ASP A 272 -12.11 -4.95 27.92
N GLN A 273 -11.31 -5.31 26.92
CA GLN A 273 -11.21 -6.70 26.41
C GLN A 273 -9.97 -7.44 26.93
N PRO A 274 -10.05 -8.77 27.12
CA PRO A 274 -8.88 -9.58 27.45
C PRO A 274 -7.78 -9.50 26.39
N GLN A 275 -6.54 -9.70 26.81
CA GLN A 275 -5.38 -9.75 25.91
C GLN A 275 -5.56 -10.79 24.79
N SER A 276 -5.20 -10.40 23.57
CA SER A 276 -5.24 -11.22 22.35
C SER A 276 -6.57 -11.96 22.14
N SER A 277 -7.70 -11.32 22.50
CA SER A 277 -9.03 -11.94 22.45
C SER A 277 -9.96 -11.37 21.38
N VAL A 278 -9.55 -10.30 20.68
CA VAL A 278 -10.34 -9.61 19.66
C VAL A 278 -9.77 -9.89 18.27
N VAL A 279 -10.61 -10.32 17.34
CA VAL A 279 -10.28 -10.31 15.91
C VAL A 279 -10.66 -8.96 15.30
N PHE A 280 -9.71 -8.33 14.61
CA PHE A 280 -9.96 -7.11 13.86
C PHE A 280 -10.29 -7.45 12.40
N LEU A 281 -11.30 -6.81 11.82
CA LEU A 281 -11.66 -6.96 10.41
C LEU A 281 -11.61 -5.58 9.73
N CYS A 282 -10.74 -5.44 8.75
CA CYS A 282 -10.63 -4.22 7.95
C CYS A 282 -10.11 -4.52 6.54
N PHE A 283 -10.76 -3.89 5.56
CA PHE A 283 -10.58 -4.21 4.15
C PHE A 283 -9.91 -3.06 3.36
N GLY A 284 -9.09 -2.26 4.06
CA GLY A 284 -8.40 -1.11 3.50
C GLY A 284 -9.34 0.07 3.22
N SER A 285 -8.82 1.11 2.56
CA SER A 285 -9.56 2.35 2.33
C SER A 285 -10.71 2.21 1.32
N MET A 286 -10.59 1.26 0.38
CA MET A 286 -11.55 1.02 -0.72
C MET A 286 -12.36 -0.28 -0.58
N GLY A 287 -12.05 -1.10 0.42
CA GLY A 287 -12.76 -2.35 0.66
C GLY A 287 -14.19 -2.10 1.10
N SER A 288 -15.12 -2.84 0.52
CA SER A 288 -16.54 -2.82 0.88
C SER A 288 -17.20 -4.08 0.36
N PHE A 289 -18.30 -4.48 1.02
CA PHE A 289 -19.05 -5.68 0.67
C PHE A 289 -20.52 -5.36 0.41
N GLU A 290 -21.11 -6.10 -0.52
CA GLU A 290 -22.56 -6.07 -0.74
C GLU A 290 -23.30 -6.69 0.46
N ALA A 291 -24.57 -6.33 0.63
CA ALA A 291 -25.36 -6.73 1.80
C ALA A 291 -25.41 -8.25 2.03
N GLU A 292 -25.40 -9.06 0.96
CA GLU A 292 -25.36 -10.51 1.05
C GLU A 292 -24.10 -11.01 1.77
N GLN A 293 -22.92 -10.50 1.37
CA GLN A 293 -21.67 -10.87 2.01
C GLN A 293 -21.55 -10.31 3.44
N VAL A 294 -22.12 -9.13 3.72
CA VAL A 294 -22.19 -8.55 5.07
C VAL A 294 -22.95 -9.48 6.02
N LYS A 295 -24.05 -10.10 5.55
CA LYS A 295 -24.82 -11.06 6.36
C LYS A 295 -24.02 -12.32 6.69
N GLU A 296 -23.29 -12.87 5.72
CA GLU A 296 -22.43 -14.04 5.95
C GLU A 296 -21.27 -13.71 6.92
N ILE A 297 -20.67 -12.52 6.82
CA ILE A 297 -19.65 -12.07 7.78
C ILE A 297 -20.24 -11.97 9.19
N ALA A 298 -21.41 -11.34 9.33
CA ALA A 298 -22.08 -11.23 10.61
C ALA A 298 -22.39 -12.61 11.22
N ALA A 299 -22.97 -13.52 10.43
CA ALA A 299 -23.27 -14.88 10.88
C ALA A 299 -21.99 -15.65 11.29
N GLY A 300 -20.92 -15.60 10.49
CA GLY A 300 -19.65 -16.28 10.80
C GLY A 300 -18.99 -15.73 12.07
N LEU A 301 -19.03 -14.40 12.28
CA LEU A 301 -18.55 -13.78 13.52
C LEU A 301 -19.37 -14.22 14.73
N GLU A 302 -20.71 -14.23 14.61
CA GLU A 302 -21.60 -14.68 15.68
C GLU A 302 -21.35 -16.14 16.05
N HIS A 303 -21.27 -17.03 15.05
CA HIS A 303 -21.01 -18.46 15.24
C HIS A 303 -19.64 -18.73 15.89
N SER A 304 -18.62 -17.96 15.50
CA SER A 304 -17.26 -18.12 16.06
C SER A 304 -17.19 -17.89 17.57
N GLY A 305 -18.14 -17.12 18.12
CA GLY A 305 -18.17 -16.71 19.53
C GLY A 305 -17.01 -15.79 19.95
N GLN A 306 -16.11 -15.43 19.03
CA GLN A 306 -14.96 -14.56 19.26
C GLN A 306 -15.39 -13.11 19.43
N ARG A 307 -14.57 -12.32 20.14
CA ARG A 307 -14.77 -10.86 20.17
C ARG A 307 -14.26 -10.27 18.87
N PHE A 308 -14.91 -9.23 18.37
CA PHE A 308 -14.52 -8.63 17.10
C PHE A 308 -14.64 -7.10 17.10
N LEU A 309 -13.71 -6.48 16.37
CA LEU A 309 -13.83 -5.10 15.90
C LEU A 309 -13.91 -5.13 14.38
N TRP A 310 -15.01 -4.64 13.81
CA TRP A 310 -15.23 -4.66 12.37
C TRP A 310 -15.37 -3.25 11.81
N ALA A 311 -14.41 -2.85 10.96
CA ALA A 311 -14.49 -1.66 10.14
C ALA A 311 -15.34 -1.96 8.88
N LEU A 312 -16.64 -1.68 8.96
CA LEU A 312 -17.63 -1.96 7.92
C LEU A 312 -17.91 -0.71 7.08
N ARG A 313 -17.67 -0.83 5.78
CA ARG A 313 -18.03 0.19 4.78
C ARG A 313 -18.89 -0.42 3.69
N MET A 314 -19.86 0.35 3.22
CA MET A 314 -20.79 -0.06 2.16
C MET A 314 -20.28 0.43 0.79
N PRO A 315 -20.52 -0.33 -0.29
CA PRO A 315 -20.22 0.11 -1.64
C PRO A 315 -21.02 1.38 -1.97
N PRO A 316 -20.49 2.27 -2.83
CA PRO A 316 -21.23 3.42 -3.29
C PRO A 316 -22.52 2.99 -4.02
N PRO A 317 -23.60 3.80 -3.95
CA PRO A 317 -24.75 3.61 -4.84
C PRO A 317 -24.29 3.57 -6.30
N LYS A 318 -24.94 2.76 -7.15
CA LYS A 318 -24.55 2.52 -8.56
C LYS A 318 -24.35 3.82 -9.38
N ASP A 319 -24.98 4.91 -8.96
CA ASP A 319 -24.95 6.21 -9.64
C ASP A 319 -24.11 7.29 -8.90
N LYS A 320 -23.42 6.94 -7.80
CA LYS A 320 -22.69 7.91 -6.94
C LYS A 320 -21.25 7.47 -6.63
N GLY A 321 -20.32 7.80 -7.53
CA GLY A 321 -18.87 7.84 -7.24
C GLY A 321 -18.21 6.47 -7.00
N MET A 322 -16.92 6.48 -6.63
CA MET A 322 -16.08 5.28 -6.45
C MET A 322 -15.76 4.94 -4.99
N MET A 323 -16.01 5.86 -4.06
CA MET A 323 -15.60 5.72 -2.67
C MET A 323 -16.65 4.93 -1.89
N PRO A 324 -16.25 3.91 -1.10
CA PRO A 324 -17.13 3.37 -0.08
C PRO A 324 -17.57 4.46 0.89
N SER A 325 -18.71 4.26 1.51
CA SER A 325 -19.23 5.12 2.57
C SER A 325 -19.50 4.32 3.84
N ASP A 326 -19.58 5.02 4.95
CA ASP A 326 -19.98 4.41 6.20
C ASP A 326 -21.43 3.93 6.09
N CYS A 327 -21.78 2.88 6.83
CA CYS A 327 -23.13 2.37 6.85
C CYS A 327 -24.03 3.35 7.62
N SER A 328 -25.05 3.91 6.96
CA SER A 328 -25.98 4.85 7.59
C SER A 328 -26.94 4.18 8.57
N ASN A 329 -27.25 2.89 8.35
CA ASN A 329 -28.17 2.11 9.16
C ASN A 329 -27.70 0.66 9.22
N LEU A 330 -27.08 0.27 10.34
CA LEU A 330 -26.51 -1.06 10.50
C LEU A 330 -27.61 -2.13 10.57
N GLU A 331 -28.77 -1.80 11.13
CA GLU A 331 -29.91 -2.69 11.25
C GLU A 331 -30.50 -3.10 9.89
N GLU A 332 -30.30 -2.31 8.82
CA GLU A 332 -30.76 -2.67 7.47
C GLU A 332 -29.87 -3.70 6.75
N VAL A 333 -28.60 -3.79 7.14
CA VAL A 333 -27.60 -4.62 6.43
C VAL A 333 -27.17 -5.84 7.23
N LEU A 334 -27.32 -5.81 8.55
CA LEU A 334 -27.01 -6.91 9.45
C LEU A 334 -28.22 -7.85 9.62
N PRO A 335 -28.00 -9.11 10.04
CA PRO A 335 -29.09 -10.00 10.43
C PRO A 335 -29.90 -9.44 11.61
N ASP A 336 -31.22 -9.69 11.61
CA ASP A 336 -32.11 -9.24 12.69
C ASP A 336 -31.60 -9.67 14.07
N GLY A 337 -31.52 -8.72 15.00
CA GLY A 337 -31.07 -8.96 16.38
C GLY A 337 -29.56 -9.15 16.57
N PHE A 338 -28.74 -9.00 15.52
CA PHE A 338 -27.30 -9.26 15.59
C PHE A 338 -26.58 -8.33 16.59
N LEU A 339 -26.92 -7.04 16.61
CA LEU A 339 -26.29 -6.07 17.52
C LEU A 339 -26.58 -6.39 18.99
N GLU A 340 -27.80 -6.86 19.29
CA GLU A 340 -28.21 -7.28 20.62
C GLU A 340 -27.49 -8.56 21.05
N ARG A 341 -27.42 -9.56 20.16
CA ARG A 341 -26.76 -10.85 20.46
C ARG A 341 -25.25 -10.72 20.63
N THR A 342 -24.63 -9.74 19.97
CA THR A 342 -23.18 -9.49 20.03
C THR A 342 -22.79 -8.37 20.99
N GLN A 343 -23.76 -7.82 21.75
CA GLN A 343 -23.51 -6.74 22.70
C GLN A 343 -22.39 -7.10 23.69
N GLY A 344 -21.39 -6.23 23.80
CA GLY A 344 -20.23 -6.43 24.68
C GLY A 344 -19.15 -7.38 24.14
N LYS A 345 -19.41 -8.09 23.03
CA LYS A 345 -18.41 -8.91 22.32
C LYS A 345 -17.98 -8.33 20.98
N GLY A 346 -18.86 -7.58 20.33
CA GLY A 346 -18.62 -6.96 19.03
C GLY A 346 -18.67 -5.44 19.07
N LEU A 347 -17.81 -4.79 18.28
CA LEU A 347 -17.91 -3.38 17.94
C LEU A 347 -17.82 -3.21 16.42
N ILE A 348 -18.78 -2.47 15.83
CA ILE A 348 -18.75 -2.07 14.42
C ILE A 348 -18.48 -0.58 14.31
N CYS A 349 -17.61 -0.20 13.39
CA CYS A 349 -17.28 1.19 13.07
C CYS A 349 -17.17 1.38 11.54
N GLY A 350 -17.30 2.62 11.05
CA GLY A 350 -17.09 2.92 9.64
C GLY A 350 -15.61 2.96 9.25
N TRP A 351 -14.82 3.71 10.02
CA TRP A 351 -13.37 3.80 9.90
C TRP A 351 -12.72 3.42 11.25
N ALA A 352 -11.54 2.82 11.21
CA ALA A 352 -10.77 2.44 12.40
C ALA A 352 -9.40 3.15 12.40
N PRO A 353 -8.87 3.55 13.57
CA PRO A 353 -7.48 3.98 13.69
C PRO A 353 -6.58 2.74 13.61
N GLN A 354 -6.46 2.16 12.42
CA GLN A 354 -5.96 0.79 12.19
C GLN A 354 -4.62 0.49 12.85
N VAL A 355 -3.64 1.39 12.74
CA VAL A 355 -2.32 1.20 13.33
C VAL A 355 -2.41 1.05 14.85
N GLU A 356 -3.21 1.88 15.51
CA GLU A 356 -3.40 1.81 16.96
C GLU A 356 -4.21 0.60 17.39
N VAL A 357 -5.22 0.23 16.61
CA VAL A 357 -5.97 -1.00 16.81
C VAL A 357 -5.01 -2.19 16.77
N LEU A 358 -4.21 -2.32 15.71
CA LEU A 358 -3.25 -3.42 15.56
C LEU A 358 -2.17 -3.40 16.67
N GLY A 359 -1.82 -2.22 17.19
CA GLY A 359 -0.92 -2.08 18.33
C GLY A 359 -1.53 -2.34 19.70
N HIS A 360 -2.85 -2.51 19.79
CA HIS A 360 -3.55 -2.73 21.04
C HIS A 360 -3.43 -4.18 21.53
N GLU A 361 -3.19 -4.37 22.84
CA GLU A 361 -2.93 -5.71 23.42
C GLU A 361 -4.11 -6.68 23.30
N ALA A 362 -5.33 -6.16 23.22
CA ALA A 362 -6.54 -6.95 23.02
C ALA A 362 -6.62 -7.62 21.64
N ILE A 363 -5.92 -7.11 20.61
CA ILE A 363 -5.98 -7.69 19.26
C ILE A 363 -5.21 -9.01 19.21
N GLY A 364 -5.91 -10.07 18.82
CA GLY A 364 -5.38 -11.43 18.69
C GLY A 364 -5.17 -11.86 17.24
N GLY A 365 -5.87 -11.26 16.28
CA GLY A 365 -5.79 -11.60 14.85
C GLY A 365 -6.42 -10.55 13.95
N PHE A 366 -6.11 -10.59 12.66
CA PHE A 366 -6.55 -9.59 11.69
C PHE A 366 -7.07 -10.25 10.40
N VAL A 367 -8.37 -10.12 10.12
CA VAL A 367 -8.93 -10.46 8.80
C VAL A 367 -8.72 -9.26 7.88
N SER A 368 -7.88 -9.45 6.86
CA SER A 368 -7.37 -8.35 6.06
C SER A 368 -7.54 -8.58 4.58
N HIS A 369 -7.82 -7.48 3.86
CA HIS A 369 -7.72 -7.44 2.41
C HIS A 369 -6.30 -7.62 1.85
N CYS A 370 -5.27 -7.78 2.68
CA CYS A 370 -3.89 -8.03 2.24
C CYS A 370 -3.27 -6.90 1.38
N GLY A 371 -3.76 -5.67 1.54
CA GLY A 371 -3.04 -4.49 1.04
C GLY A 371 -1.70 -4.37 1.74
N TRP A 372 -0.66 -3.96 1.00
CA TRP A 372 0.71 -4.08 1.50
C TRP A 372 0.98 -3.30 2.79
N ASN A 373 0.48 -2.07 2.91
CA ASN A 373 0.62 -1.31 4.17
C ASN A 373 -0.06 -2.01 5.36
N SER A 374 -1.26 -2.58 5.18
CA SER A 374 -1.92 -3.36 6.23
C SER A 374 -1.13 -4.60 6.64
N ILE A 375 -0.44 -5.25 5.69
CA ILE A 375 0.47 -6.36 6.00
C ILE A 375 1.64 -5.87 6.85
N LEU A 376 2.30 -4.78 6.43
CA LEU A 376 3.43 -4.21 7.16
C LEU A 376 3.04 -3.75 8.57
N GLU A 377 1.88 -3.10 8.73
CA GLU A 377 1.34 -2.70 10.04
C GLU A 377 1.07 -3.91 10.94
N SER A 378 0.47 -4.97 10.38
CA SER A 378 0.20 -6.23 11.12
C SER A 378 1.49 -6.91 11.55
N LEU A 379 2.49 -7.00 10.66
CA LEU A 379 3.80 -7.56 10.97
C LEU A 379 4.52 -6.71 12.01
N TRP A 380 4.48 -5.37 11.89
CA TRP A 380 5.07 -4.46 12.86
C TRP A 380 4.56 -4.72 14.28
N HIS A 381 3.27 -5.04 14.44
CA HIS A 381 2.67 -5.36 15.73
C HIS A 381 2.65 -6.86 16.08
N GLY A 382 3.12 -7.73 15.19
CA GLY A 382 3.14 -9.18 15.42
C GLY A 382 1.75 -9.80 15.47
N VAL A 383 0.78 -9.25 14.74
CA VAL A 383 -0.59 -9.73 14.66
C VAL A 383 -0.75 -10.66 13.45
N PRO A 384 -1.22 -11.91 13.60
CA PRO A 384 -1.40 -12.84 12.49
C PRO A 384 -2.60 -12.44 11.61
N ILE A 385 -2.46 -12.67 10.29
CA ILE A 385 -3.46 -12.32 9.29
C ILE A 385 -4.26 -13.54 8.83
N VAL A 386 -5.57 -13.37 8.64
CA VAL A 386 -6.42 -14.20 7.76
C VAL A 386 -6.58 -13.50 6.42
N THR A 387 -6.26 -14.19 5.33
CA THR A 387 -6.25 -13.57 4.00
C THR A 387 -7.64 -13.47 3.38
N TRP A 388 -8.05 -12.26 3.01
CA TRP A 388 -9.26 -11.99 2.23
C TRP A 388 -9.02 -10.92 1.15
N PRO A 389 -8.14 -11.19 0.17
CA PRO A 389 -7.76 -10.21 -0.86
C PRO A 389 -8.95 -9.75 -1.69
N MET A 390 -8.90 -8.54 -2.27
CA MET A 390 -10.04 -7.97 -3.00
C MET A 390 -9.67 -7.35 -4.35
N TYR A 391 -8.62 -6.55 -4.44
CA TYR A 391 -8.25 -5.75 -5.61
C TYR A 391 -6.73 -5.48 -5.68
N ALA A 392 -6.27 -4.73 -6.69
CA ALA A 392 -4.86 -4.43 -6.92
C ALA A 392 -4.02 -5.73 -6.96
N GLU A 393 -2.92 -5.79 -6.21
CA GLU A 393 -2.02 -6.95 -6.09
C GLU A 393 -2.29 -7.82 -4.85
N GLN A 394 -3.40 -7.61 -4.16
CA GLN A 394 -3.69 -8.24 -2.88
C GLN A 394 -3.72 -9.76 -2.93
N GLN A 395 -4.18 -10.34 -4.04
CA GLN A 395 -4.19 -11.78 -4.25
C GLN A 395 -2.76 -12.35 -4.26
N LEU A 396 -1.84 -11.65 -4.93
CA LEU A 396 -0.43 -12.02 -4.96
C LEU A 396 0.19 -11.87 -3.57
N ASN A 397 -0.14 -10.79 -2.85
CA ASN A 397 0.30 -10.60 -1.47
C ASN A 397 -0.18 -11.73 -0.56
N ALA A 398 -1.48 -12.07 -0.60
CA ALA A 398 -2.07 -13.15 0.16
C ALA A 398 -1.41 -14.50 -0.14
N PHE A 399 -1.25 -14.82 -1.43
CA PHE A 399 -0.60 -16.05 -1.89
C PHE A 399 0.81 -16.17 -1.33
N ARG A 400 1.63 -15.12 -1.43
CA ARG A 400 3.01 -15.14 -0.93
C ARG A 400 3.06 -15.23 0.59
N MET A 401 2.23 -14.46 1.30
CA MET A 401 2.18 -14.50 2.77
C MET A 401 1.78 -15.88 3.30
N VAL A 402 0.90 -16.61 2.61
CA VAL A 402 0.47 -17.96 3.01
C VAL A 402 1.43 -19.05 2.52
N LYS A 403 1.74 -19.08 1.21
CA LYS A 403 2.40 -20.21 0.55
C LYS A 403 3.92 -20.10 0.51
N GLU A 404 4.46 -18.89 0.45
CA GLU A 404 5.90 -18.64 0.37
C GLU A 404 6.47 -18.39 1.78
N SER A 405 5.94 -17.40 2.51
CA SER A 405 6.50 -17.00 3.82
C SER A 405 5.91 -17.77 5.01
N GLY A 406 4.69 -18.30 4.88
CA GLY A 406 3.98 -18.95 6.00
C GLY A 406 3.68 -18.00 7.17
N LEU A 407 3.41 -16.73 6.87
CA LEU A 407 3.15 -15.62 7.79
C LEU A 407 1.67 -15.19 7.82
N ALA A 408 0.79 -15.90 7.13
CA ALA A 408 -0.66 -15.68 7.17
C ALA A 408 -1.42 -17.01 7.09
N MET A 409 -2.67 -16.98 7.56
CA MET A 409 -3.62 -18.07 7.44
C MET A 409 -4.51 -17.87 6.22
N GLU A 410 -4.75 -18.96 5.51
CA GLU A 410 -5.58 -18.97 4.31
C GLU A 410 -7.05 -19.01 4.68
N MET A 411 -7.80 -18.03 4.20
CA MET A 411 -9.24 -18.19 3.97
C MET A 411 -9.51 -18.12 2.48
N ARG A 412 -9.11 -17.02 1.83
CA ARG A 412 -9.10 -16.90 0.37
C ARG A 412 -7.78 -16.33 -0.14
N LEU A 413 -7.35 -16.79 -1.31
CA LEU A 413 -6.15 -16.27 -2.01
C LEU A 413 -6.52 -15.56 -3.33
N ASP A 414 -7.63 -15.95 -3.94
CA ASP A 414 -8.07 -15.55 -5.29
C ASP A 414 -9.42 -14.81 -5.30
N TYR A 415 -9.96 -14.45 -4.13
CA TYR A 415 -11.16 -13.60 -4.05
C TYR A 415 -10.89 -12.26 -4.74
N LYS A 416 -11.82 -11.84 -5.61
CA LYS A 416 -11.76 -10.60 -6.38
C LYS A 416 -13.08 -9.85 -6.21
N LYS A 417 -13.02 -8.60 -5.75
CA LYS A 417 -14.21 -7.76 -5.58
C LYS A 417 -14.96 -7.65 -6.90
N GLY A 418 -16.27 -7.95 -6.87
CA GLY A 418 -17.11 -7.93 -8.07
C GLY A 418 -17.15 -9.23 -8.86
N SER A 419 -16.52 -10.32 -8.40
CA SER A 419 -16.65 -11.66 -9.00
C SER A 419 -18.06 -12.25 -8.88
N GLY A 420 -18.88 -11.75 -7.95
CA GLY A 420 -20.17 -12.33 -7.59
C GLY A 420 -20.05 -13.50 -6.60
N GLU A 421 -18.84 -13.85 -6.18
CA GLU A 421 -18.60 -14.88 -5.17
C GLU A 421 -18.93 -14.36 -3.77
N VAL A 422 -19.61 -15.21 -2.99
CA VAL A 422 -19.93 -14.99 -1.58
C VAL A 422 -19.21 -16.05 -0.75
N VAL A 423 -18.42 -15.60 0.22
CA VAL A 423 -17.76 -16.44 1.22
C VAL A 423 -18.78 -16.72 2.33
N GLY A 424 -19.08 -17.99 2.56
CA GLY A 424 -20.11 -18.40 3.52
C GLY A 424 -19.67 -18.27 4.98
N ALA A 425 -20.65 -18.15 5.87
CA ALA A 425 -20.47 -17.99 7.32
C ALA A 425 -19.58 -19.07 7.94
N ASP A 426 -19.77 -20.34 7.57
CA ASP A 426 -18.98 -21.46 8.10
C ASP A 426 -17.48 -21.33 7.78
N GLU A 427 -17.15 -20.76 6.63
CA GLU A 427 -15.77 -20.53 6.22
C GLU A 427 -15.13 -19.40 7.02
N ILE A 428 -15.88 -18.32 7.21
CA ILE A 428 -15.49 -17.15 8.01
C ILE A 428 -15.29 -17.57 9.47
N GLU A 429 -16.23 -18.34 10.03
CA GLU A 429 -16.14 -18.90 11.38
C GLU A 429 -14.84 -19.69 11.56
N ARG A 430 -14.58 -20.66 10.67
CA ARG A 430 -13.36 -21.48 10.76
C ARG A 430 -12.09 -20.63 10.72
N ALA A 431 -12.03 -19.64 9.83
CA ALA A 431 -10.85 -18.79 9.70
C ALA A 431 -10.66 -17.88 10.92
N VAL A 432 -11.75 -17.31 11.46
CA VAL A 432 -11.73 -16.50 12.68
C VAL A 432 -11.33 -17.33 13.90
N VAL A 433 -11.86 -18.55 14.04
CA VAL A 433 -11.46 -19.45 15.14
C VAL A 433 -9.98 -19.85 15.00
N ALA A 434 -9.54 -20.19 13.79
CA ALA A 434 -8.16 -20.61 13.54
C ALA A 434 -7.14 -19.51 13.87
N VAL A 435 -7.39 -18.25 13.49
CA VAL A 435 -6.45 -17.17 13.77
C VAL A 435 -6.34 -16.85 15.25
N MET A 436 -7.38 -17.14 16.04
CA MET A 436 -7.39 -16.94 17.48
C MET A 436 -6.73 -18.10 18.26
N ASP A 437 -6.24 -19.13 17.58
CA ASP A 437 -5.40 -20.16 18.20
C ASP A 437 -4.05 -19.58 18.64
N MET A 438 -3.77 -19.66 19.93
CA MET A 438 -2.55 -19.12 20.54
C MET A 438 -1.33 -20.01 20.31
N ASP A 439 -1.54 -21.29 19.99
CA ASP A 439 -0.47 -22.27 19.78
C ASP A 439 -0.07 -22.41 18.31
N SER A 440 -0.77 -21.73 17.40
CA SER A 440 -0.51 -21.76 15.97
C SER A 440 0.94 -21.40 15.61
N GLU A 441 1.55 -22.20 14.74
CA GLU A 441 2.89 -21.95 14.21
C GLU A 441 2.97 -20.63 13.43
N VAL A 442 1.90 -20.23 12.74
CA VAL A 442 1.84 -18.93 12.03
C VAL A 442 2.00 -17.78 13.02
N ARG A 443 1.36 -17.87 14.19
CA ARG A 443 1.48 -16.83 15.24
C ARG A 443 2.91 -16.71 15.76
N LYS A 444 3.61 -17.83 15.97
CA LYS A 444 5.02 -17.83 16.40
C LYS A 444 5.90 -17.14 15.36
N LYS A 445 5.77 -17.54 14.09
CA LYS A 445 6.50 -16.93 12.97
C LYS A 445 6.21 -15.44 12.82
N VAL A 446 4.95 -15.03 12.95
CA VAL A 446 4.55 -13.61 12.85
C VAL A 446 5.12 -12.79 14.00
N LYS A 447 5.18 -13.32 15.23
CA LYS A 447 5.84 -12.65 16.36
C LYS A 447 7.34 -12.44 16.10
N GLU A 448 8.04 -13.48 15.65
CA GLU A 448 9.46 -13.41 15.28
C GLU A 448 9.69 -12.41 14.14
N MET A 449 8.86 -12.47 13.10
CA MET A 449 8.91 -11.52 11.98
C MET A 449 8.62 -10.10 12.43
N GLY A 450 7.73 -9.89 13.41
CA GLY A 450 7.48 -8.55 13.96
C GLY A 450 8.69 -7.98 14.70
N GLU A 451 9.48 -8.81 15.37
CA GLU A 451 10.75 -8.35 15.93
C GLU A 451 11.76 -7.97 14.85
N MET A 452 11.86 -8.76 13.78
CA MET A 452 12.75 -8.46 12.64
C MET A 452 12.32 -7.18 11.91
N THR A 453 11.02 -7.03 11.67
CA THR A 453 10.38 -5.83 11.12
C THR A 453 10.81 -4.56 11.87
N ARG A 454 10.75 -4.58 13.22
CA ARG A 454 11.17 -3.44 14.07
C ARG A 454 12.69 -3.24 14.11
N LYS A 455 13.48 -4.32 14.01
CA LYS A 455 14.95 -4.26 13.99
C LYS A 455 15.48 -3.69 12.66
N ALA A 456 14.83 -3.99 11.53
CA ALA A 456 15.27 -3.59 10.20
C ALA A 456 15.44 -2.06 10.03
N VAL A 457 14.60 -1.26 10.70
CA VAL A 457 14.60 0.21 10.59
C VAL A 457 15.43 0.92 11.67
N LYS A 458 15.90 0.20 12.69
CA LYS A 458 16.75 0.76 13.75
C LYS A 458 18.20 0.85 13.30
N ASP A 459 19.02 1.60 14.03
CA ASP A 459 20.47 1.68 13.82
C ASP A 459 21.10 0.28 13.68
N GLY A 460 21.80 0.06 12.57
CA GLY A 460 22.41 -1.23 12.23
C GLY A 460 21.48 -2.25 11.55
N GLY A 461 20.19 -1.93 11.39
CA GLY A 461 19.22 -2.74 10.66
C GLY A 461 19.40 -2.69 9.14
N SER A 462 18.83 -3.68 8.43
CA SER A 462 18.97 -3.84 6.98
C SER A 462 18.41 -2.64 6.19
N SER A 463 17.21 -2.19 6.51
CA SER A 463 16.58 -1.03 5.89
C SER A 463 17.25 0.27 6.29
N PHE A 464 17.69 0.41 7.54
CA PHE A 464 18.51 1.55 7.95
C PHE A 464 19.79 1.65 7.11
N ALA A 465 20.53 0.56 6.94
CA ALA A 465 21.71 0.55 6.07
C ALA A 465 21.35 0.88 4.60
N SER A 466 20.26 0.32 4.09
CA SER A 466 19.78 0.53 2.73
C SER A 466 19.39 1.98 2.43
N VAL A 467 18.67 2.65 3.34
CA VAL A 467 18.40 4.10 3.26
C VAL A 467 19.71 4.89 3.24
N GLY A 468 20.75 4.42 3.94
CA GLY A 468 22.05 5.08 4.00
C GLY A 468 22.75 5.04 2.65
N ARG A 469 22.76 3.86 2.03
CA ARG A 469 23.26 3.67 0.66
C ARG A 469 22.50 4.55 -0.33
N PHE A 470 21.17 4.59 -0.24
CA PHE A 470 20.37 5.48 -1.10
C PHE A 470 20.76 6.95 -0.94
N ILE A 471 20.93 7.43 0.30
CA ILE A 471 21.36 8.81 0.59
C ILE A 471 22.75 9.07 -0.01
N GLU A 472 23.70 8.16 0.17
CA GLU A 472 25.05 8.24 -0.40
C GLU A 472 25.01 8.31 -1.93
N ASP A 473 24.22 7.46 -2.58
CA ASP A 473 24.11 7.40 -4.03
C ASP A 473 23.42 8.63 -4.62
N VAL A 474 22.44 9.21 -3.92
CA VAL A 474 21.75 10.44 -4.37
C VAL A 474 22.65 11.67 -4.20
N ILE A 475 23.35 11.78 -3.07
CA ILE A 475 24.20 12.94 -2.75
C ILE A 475 25.55 12.87 -3.47
N GLY A 476 26.16 11.68 -3.54
CA GLY A 476 27.53 11.42 -4.00
C GLY A 476 27.80 11.59 -5.50
N ASN A 477 26.80 11.92 -6.31
CA ASN A 477 26.92 12.14 -7.77
C ASN A 477 27.68 13.43 -8.18
N ASN A 478 28.84 13.68 -7.59
CA ASN A 478 29.79 14.72 -8.02
C ASN A 478 30.92 14.19 -8.91
N CYS A 479 30.89 12.93 -9.36
CA CYS A 479 31.89 12.40 -10.28
C CYS A 479 31.19 11.77 -11.50
N GLY A 480 30.84 12.61 -12.49
CA GLY A 480 30.72 12.12 -13.85
C GLY A 480 32.12 11.71 -14.36
N PRO A 481 32.23 10.71 -15.25
CA PRO A 481 33.49 10.47 -15.93
C PRO A 481 33.83 11.71 -16.78
N ASN A 482 35.00 12.29 -16.55
CA ASN A 482 35.60 13.29 -17.44
C ASN A 482 35.86 12.72 -18.83
#